data_AF-A0A920QG32-F1
#
_entry.id   AF-A0A920QG32-F1
#
_cell.length_a   1.000
_cell.length_b   1.000
_cell.length_c   1.000
_cell.angle_alpha   90.00
_cell.angle_beta   90.00
_cell.angle_gamma   90.00
#
_symmetry.space_group_name_H-M   'P 1'
#
loop_
_entity.id
_entity.type
_entity.pdbx_description
1 polymer ?
#
loop_
_entity_poly.entity_id
_entity_poly.type
_entity_poly.pdbx_seq_one_letter_code
_entity_poly.pdbx_strand_id
1 'polypeptide(L)'
;MLGNAAGMPGSMGDVNSWNGVLASLTAHATGTELDAQLLGETAAHEMGHQLGLFHTTEKEGTVFDILSDTPECSSSSQDNDSNGTVTAEECDAFGGDNLMFWTSWSSASRSTGKKQEELSSHQQYVLKYSPIAK
;
A
#
# COMPACT_ATOMS: atom_id res chain seq x y z
N MET A 1 -0.52 -0.31 -8.83
CA MET A 1 -1.70 0.07 -8.01
C MET A 1 -2.20 -1.15 -7.27
N LEU A 2 -2.14 -1.11 -5.94
CA LEU A 2 -2.56 -2.19 -5.04
C LEU A 2 -4.09 -2.27 -4.86
N GLY A 3 -4.80 -1.16 -5.05
CA GLY A 3 -6.26 -1.15 -5.10
C GLY A 3 -6.81 0.22 -5.50
N ASN A 4 -8.13 0.33 -5.58
CA ASN A 4 -8.84 1.59 -5.74
C ASN A 4 -9.84 1.71 -4.59
N ALA A 5 -9.48 2.42 -3.52
CA ALA A 5 -10.45 2.81 -2.51
C ALA A 5 -11.48 3.75 -3.15
N ALA A 6 -12.78 3.47 -2.97
CA ALA A 6 -13.88 4.21 -3.62
C ALA A 6 -14.05 5.67 -3.14
N GLY A 7 -13.06 6.25 -2.46
CA GLY A 7 -13.12 7.59 -1.87
C GLY A 7 -14.13 7.75 -0.73
N MET A 8 -14.96 6.74 -0.45
CA MET A 8 -15.88 6.73 0.69
C MET A 8 -15.21 6.01 1.87
N PRO A 9 -15.09 6.68 3.03
CA PRO A 9 -14.68 6.01 4.26
C PRO A 9 -15.59 4.80 4.48
N GLY A 10 -15.01 3.62 4.77
CA GLY A 10 -15.79 2.48 5.26
C GLY A 10 -16.62 2.86 6.50
N SER A 11 -17.58 2.03 6.90
CA SER A 11 -18.45 2.29 8.08
C SER A 11 -17.60 2.60 9.32
N MET A 12 -17.46 3.88 9.66
CA MET A 12 -16.53 4.37 10.67
C MET A 12 -17.07 4.09 12.09
N GLY A 13 -16.80 2.91 12.63
CA GLY A 13 -17.14 2.57 14.02
C GLY A 13 -18.61 2.18 14.27
N ASP A 14 -19.43 2.09 13.22
CA ASP A 14 -20.80 1.58 13.31
C ASP A 14 -20.81 0.05 13.31
N VAL A 15 -20.88 -0.55 14.49
CA VAL A 15 -20.93 -2.02 14.63
C VAL A 15 -22.34 -2.52 14.31
N ASN A 16 -22.51 -3.14 13.14
CA ASN A 16 -23.77 -3.75 12.71
C ASN A 16 -23.52 -4.94 11.78
N SER A 17 -24.58 -5.69 11.45
CA SER A 17 -24.50 -6.91 10.61
C SER A 17 -24.33 -6.68 9.12
N TRP A 18 -24.20 -5.43 8.67
CA TRP A 18 -24.17 -5.03 7.27
C TRP A 18 -22.79 -4.55 6.81
N ASN A 19 -21.80 -4.56 7.70
CA ASN A 19 -20.41 -4.24 7.35
C ASN A 19 -19.79 -5.42 6.59
N GLY A 20 -19.09 -5.13 5.49
CA GLY A 20 -18.44 -6.16 4.68
C GLY A 20 -17.26 -5.61 3.90
N VAL A 21 -16.32 -6.50 3.58
CA VAL A 21 -15.17 -6.23 2.72
C VAL A 21 -15.31 -7.11 1.48
N LEU A 22 -15.11 -6.52 0.30
CA LEU A 22 -15.08 -7.24 -0.97
C LEU A 22 -13.65 -7.30 -1.47
N ALA A 23 -13.13 -8.50 -1.68
CA ALA A 23 -11.80 -8.73 -2.24
C ALA A 23 -11.92 -9.48 -3.56
N SER A 24 -11.33 -8.93 -4.62
CA SER A 24 -11.30 -9.59 -5.93
C SER A 24 -10.22 -10.67 -5.96
N LEU A 25 -10.59 -11.95 -5.87
CA LEU A 25 -9.61 -13.04 -5.92
C LEU A 25 -8.97 -13.18 -7.31
N THR A 26 -9.71 -12.88 -8.37
CA THR A 26 -9.19 -12.96 -9.75
C THR A 26 -8.15 -11.88 -10.05
N ALA A 27 -8.23 -10.72 -9.41
CA ALA A 27 -7.19 -9.69 -9.51
C ALA A 27 -5.86 -10.12 -8.85
N HIS A 28 -5.92 -11.14 -8.00
CA HIS A 28 -4.77 -11.69 -7.26
C HIS A 28 -4.46 -13.12 -7.68
N ALA A 29 -4.80 -13.53 -8.90
CA ALA A 29 -4.55 -14.89 -9.38
C ALA A 29 -3.80 -14.90 -10.70
N THR A 30 -2.89 -15.88 -10.85
CA THR A 30 -2.26 -16.21 -12.14
C THR A 30 -2.76 -17.58 -12.57
N GLY A 31 -3.61 -17.61 -13.60
CA GLY A 31 -4.30 -18.84 -13.99
C GLY A 31 -5.27 -19.28 -12.89
N THR A 32 -5.07 -20.47 -12.32
CA THR A 32 -5.87 -21.01 -11.21
C THR A 32 -5.24 -20.80 -9.84
N GLU A 33 -4.00 -20.30 -9.79
CA GLU A 33 -3.25 -20.15 -8.55
C GLU A 33 -3.46 -18.76 -7.97
N LEU A 34 -3.87 -18.71 -6.70
CA LEU A 34 -4.01 -17.48 -5.93
C LEU A 34 -2.64 -17.01 -5.44
N ASP A 35 -2.33 -15.76 -5.71
CA ASP A 35 -1.22 -15.01 -5.14
C ASP A 35 -1.62 -14.49 -3.75
N ALA A 36 -1.52 -15.37 -2.76
CA ALA A 36 -1.92 -15.08 -1.39
C ALA A 36 -1.10 -13.94 -0.77
N GLN A 37 0.15 -13.77 -1.20
CA GLN A 37 1.00 -12.66 -0.76
C GLN A 37 0.41 -11.33 -1.25
N LEU A 38 0.20 -11.19 -2.57
CA LEU A 38 -0.33 -9.94 -3.12
C LEU A 38 -1.72 -9.62 -2.54
N LEU A 39 -2.58 -10.64 -2.37
CA LEU A 39 -3.88 -10.45 -1.72
C LEU A 39 -3.74 -9.92 -0.29
N GLY A 40 -2.81 -10.47 0.48
CA GLY A 40 -2.53 -10.02 1.85
C GLY A 40 -2.00 -8.60 1.91
N GLU A 41 -1.04 -8.26 1.05
CA GLU A 41 -0.47 -6.91 0.91
C GLU A 41 -1.56 -5.90 0.53
N THR A 42 -2.37 -6.19 -0.50
CA THR A 42 -3.51 -5.36 -0.90
C THR A 42 -4.49 -5.17 0.25
N ALA A 43 -4.92 -6.24 0.91
CA ALA A 43 -5.87 -6.13 2.01
C ALA A 43 -5.30 -5.27 3.16
N ALA A 44 -4.03 -5.45 3.51
CA ALA A 44 -3.39 -4.69 4.57
C ALA A 44 -3.17 -3.22 4.18
N HIS A 45 -2.82 -2.94 2.93
CA HIS A 45 -2.71 -1.58 2.37
C HIS A 45 -4.04 -0.82 2.45
N GLU A 46 -5.13 -1.43 1.98
CA GLU A 46 -6.46 -0.80 2.03
C GLU A 46 -6.97 -0.63 3.47
N MET A 47 -6.65 -1.57 4.37
CA MET A 47 -6.89 -1.37 5.80
C MET A 47 -6.07 -0.22 6.37
N GLY A 48 -4.82 -0.04 5.93
CA GLY A 48 -3.98 1.10 6.27
C GLY A 48 -4.65 2.42 5.90
N HIS A 49 -5.18 2.54 4.68
CA HIS A 49 -5.99 3.70 4.27
C HIS A 49 -7.22 3.91 5.14
N GLN A 50 -7.98 2.85 5.39
CA GLN A 50 -9.17 2.92 6.25
C GLN A 50 -8.81 3.44 7.64
N LEU A 51 -7.63 3.08 8.17
CA LEU A 51 -7.15 3.48 9.49
C LEU A 51 -6.42 4.82 9.52
N GLY A 52 -6.24 5.48 8.37
CA GLY A 52 -5.75 6.86 8.25
C GLY A 52 -4.32 7.01 7.70
N LEU A 53 -3.74 5.97 7.13
CA LEU A 53 -2.46 6.06 6.41
C LEU A 53 -2.67 6.52 4.96
N PHE A 54 -1.70 7.25 4.42
CA PHE A 54 -1.65 7.65 3.02
C PHE A 54 -0.51 6.92 2.31
N HIS A 55 -0.45 7.01 0.99
CA HIS A 55 0.72 6.51 0.29
C HIS A 55 1.98 7.23 0.75
N THR A 56 3.03 6.48 1.09
CA THR A 56 4.33 7.08 1.46
C THR A 56 4.89 7.91 0.31
N THR A 57 4.70 7.43 -0.91
CA THR A 57 4.97 8.13 -2.17
C THR A 57 3.87 7.79 -3.17
N GLU A 58 3.27 8.82 -3.78
CA GLU A 58 2.30 8.65 -4.85
C GLU A 58 2.97 8.28 -6.18
N LYS A 59 2.14 7.81 -7.13
CA LYS A 59 2.57 7.29 -8.44
C LYS A 59 3.63 8.12 -9.16
N GLU A 60 3.45 9.44 -9.21
CA GLU A 60 4.34 10.35 -9.94
C GLU A 60 5.63 10.68 -9.17
N GLY A 61 5.80 10.20 -7.93
CA GLY A 61 7.00 10.47 -7.12
C GLY A 61 7.18 11.95 -6.74
N THR A 62 6.09 12.71 -6.71
CA THR A 62 6.09 14.17 -6.42
C THR A 62 5.20 14.57 -5.24
N VAL A 63 4.40 13.62 -4.73
CA VAL A 63 3.52 13.78 -3.57
C VAL A 63 3.84 12.66 -2.59
N PHE A 64 3.97 13.02 -1.32
CA PHE A 64 4.40 12.14 -0.23
C PHE A 64 3.41 12.23 0.94
N ASP A 65 3.45 11.26 1.85
CA ASP A 65 2.69 11.37 3.09
C ASP A 65 3.26 12.47 4.02
N ILE A 66 2.59 12.69 5.15
CA ILE A 66 3.00 13.69 6.14
C ILE A 66 3.98 13.14 7.19
N LEU A 67 4.32 11.85 7.13
CA LEU A 67 5.06 11.16 8.18
C LEU A 67 6.56 11.26 7.92
N SER A 68 7.29 12.00 8.75
CA SER A 68 8.71 12.28 8.50
C SER A 68 9.66 11.07 8.62
N ASP A 69 9.16 9.88 9.00
CA ASP A 69 9.96 8.66 9.15
C ASP A 69 9.71 7.63 8.03
N THR A 70 8.96 8.01 7.00
CA THR A 70 8.82 7.25 5.75
C THR A 70 9.81 7.82 4.72
N PRO A 71 10.60 6.99 4.02
CA PRO A 71 11.44 7.48 2.94
C PRO A 71 10.60 8.00 1.76
N GLU A 72 10.99 9.14 1.20
CA GLU A 72 10.38 9.72 0.00
C GLU A 72 11.07 9.20 -1.27
N CYS A 73 10.33 8.56 -2.17
CA CYS A 73 10.85 8.12 -3.46
C CYS A 73 10.63 9.18 -4.55
N SER A 74 11.49 10.21 -4.58
CA SER A 74 11.33 11.30 -5.54
C SER A 74 11.64 10.87 -6.97
N SER A 75 10.70 11.13 -7.89
CA SER A 75 10.89 10.88 -9.34
C SER A 75 12.06 11.66 -9.94
N SER A 76 12.49 12.76 -9.33
CA SER A 76 13.70 13.50 -9.75
C SER A 76 15.00 12.66 -9.67
N SER A 77 14.98 11.58 -8.90
CA SER A 77 16.14 10.72 -8.67
C SER A 77 15.89 9.23 -8.87
N GLN A 78 14.62 8.78 -8.79
CA GLN A 78 14.26 7.36 -8.82
C GLN A 78 13.47 6.96 -10.07
N ASP A 79 12.90 7.89 -10.85
CA ASP A 79 12.28 7.56 -12.16
C ASP A 79 13.40 7.27 -13.19
N ASN A 80 13.94 6.05 -13.11
CA ASN A 80 15.16 5.64 -13.79
C ASN A 80 14.93 5.40 -15.28
N ASP A 81 13.70 5.08 -15.66
CA ASP A 81 13.29 4.92 -17.05
C ASP A 81 12.63 6.16 -17.67
N SER A 82 12.46 7.23 -16.87
CA SER A 82 11.88 8.52 -17.28
C SER A 82 10.45 8.39 -17.84
N ASN A 83 9.67 7.46 -17.30
CA ASN A 83 8.29 7.21 -17.73
C ASN A 83 7.26 8.09 -17.02
N GLY A 84 7.69 8.92 -16.05
CA GLY A 84 6.86 9.82 -15.27
C GLY A 84 6.21 9.18 -14.04
N THR A 85 6.64 7.97 -13.65
CA THR A 85 6.15 7.23 -12.48
C THR A 85 7.30 6.54 -11.77
N VAL A 86 7.14 6.25 -10.48
CA VAL A 86 8.13 5.52 -9.70
C VAL A 86 7.58 4.15 -9.27
N THR A 87 8.36 3.10 -9.42
CA THR A 87 7.99 1.72 -9.08
C THR A 87 8.58 1.28 -7.73
N ALA A 88 8.05 0.21 -7.14
CA ALA A 88 8.67 -0.37 -5.94
C ALA A 88 10.13 -0.79 -6.22
N GLU A 89 10.41 -1.27 -7.43
CA GLU A 89 11.76 -1.59 -7.91
C GLU A 89 12.72 -0.41 -7.90
N GLU A 90 12.29 0.72 -8.42
CA GLU A 90 13.08 1.95 -8.41
C GLU A 90 13.28 2.49 -7.00
N CYS A 91 12.31 2.23 -6.13
CA CYS A 91 12.25 2.75 -4.77
C CYS A 91 12.70 1.73 -3.71
N ASP A 92 13.48 0.70 -4.05
CA ASP A 92 13.85 -0.37 -3.10
C ASP A 92 14.42 0.19 -1.77
N ALA A 93 15.37 1.13 -1.89
CA ALA A 93 15.97 1.82 -0.75
C ALA A 93 15.18 3.04 -0.25
N PHE A 94 14.04 3.34 -0.89
CA PHE A 94 13.22 4.54 -0.68
C PHE A 94 11.75 4.19 -0.43
N GLY A 95 11.52 3.13 0.35
CA GLY A 95 10.19 2.78 0.84
C GLY A 95 9.39 1.82 -0.04
N GLY A 96 9.99 1.20 -1.05
CA GLY A 96 9.35 0.17 -1.88
C GLY A 96 8.82 -1.03 -1.09
N ASP A 97 9.48 -1.38 0.02
CA ASP A 97 9.07 -2.43 0.96
C ASP A 97 8.01 -1.97 1.99
N ASN A 98 7.66 -0.68 2.02
CA ASN A 98 6.62 -0.17 2.91
C ASN A 98 5.24 -0.62 2.42
N LEU A 99 4.41 -1.09 3.36
CA LEU A 99 3.05 -1.55 3.07
C LEU A 99 2.21 -0.49 2.36
N MET A 100 2.44 0.80 2.64
CA MET A 100 1.69 1.92 2.07
C MET A 100 2.33 2.51 0.81
N PHE A 101 3.32 1.88 0.18
CA PHE A 101 3.80 2.35 -1.12
C PHE A 101 2.74 2.10 -2.21
N TRP A 102 2.53 3.03 -3.15
CA TRP A 102 1.35 3.04 -4.04
C TRP A 102 1.19 1.84 -5.00
N THR A 103 2.28 1.10 -5.24
CA THR A 103 2.29 -0.07 -6.11
C THR A 103 3.04 -1.23 -5.51
N SER A 104 2.62 -2.45 -5.84
CA SER A 104 3.34 -3.67 -5.49
C SER A 104 4.65 -3.79 -6.25
N TRP A 105 5.54 -4.57 -5.64
CA TRP A 105 6.61 -5.27 -6.32
C TRP A 105 6.06 -6.07 -7.53
N SER A 106 6.82 -6.08 -8.63
CA SER A 106 6.52 -6.92 -9.79
C SER A 106 6.44 -8.40 -9.41
N SER A 107 5.72 -9.18 -10.22
CA SER A 107 5.61 -10.63 -9.99
C SER A 107 6.97 -11.34 -9.94
N ALA A 108 7.95 -10.87 -10.72
CA ALA A 108 9.32 -11.39 -10.68
C ALA A 108 9.98 -11.11 -9.32
N SER A 109 9.96 -9.87 -8.85
CA SER A 109 10.50 -9.48 -7.54
C SER A 109 9.84 -10.26 -6.40
N ARG A 110 8.51 -10.38 -6.40
CA ARG A 110 7.76 -11.14 -5.38
C ARG A 110 8.11 -12.64 -5.42
N SER A 111 8.28 -13.23 -6.61
CA SER A 111 8.72 -14.63 -6.73
C SER A 111 10.12 -14.89 -6.16
N THR A 112 10.95 -13.84 -6.02
CA THR A 112 12.27 -13.92 -5.38
C THR A 112 12.26 -13.52 -3.89
N GLY A 113 11.08 -13.26 -3.33
CA GLY A 113 10.86 -13.05 -1.90
C GLY A 113 10.69 -11.59 -1.48
N LYS A 114 10.67 -10.61 -2.41
CA LYS A 114 10.34 -9.22 -2.07
C LYS A 114 8.89 -9.10 -1.62
N LYS A 115 8.65 -8.25 -0.63
CA LYS A 115 7.33 -8.07 0.00
C LYS A 115 7.12 -6.63 0.44
N GLN A 116 5.87 -6.23 0.58
CA GLN A 116 5.49 -4.96 1.20
C GLN A 116 4.91 -5.22 2.59
N GLU A 117 5.80 -5.38 3.58
CA GLU A 117 5.42 -5.79 4.93
C GLU A 117 5.91 -4.83 6.01
N GLU A 118 6.52 -3.72 5.64
CA GLU A 118 7.05 -2.74 6.59
C GLU A 118 6.06 -1.62 6.92
N LEU A 119 6.08 -1.20 8.18
CA LEU A 119 5.42 0.01 8.66
C LEU A 119 6.38 0.80 9.55
N SER A 120 6.49 2.10 9.30
CA SER A 120 7.29 3.02 10.11
C SER A 120 6.75 3.14 11.54
N SER A 121 7.56 3.72 12.43
CA SER A 121 7.16 3.92 13.82
C SER A 121 5.99 4.92 13.93
N HIS A 122 5.96 5.95 13.10
CA HIS A 122 4.85 6.88 13.06
C HIS A 122 3.60 6.28 12.41
N GLN A 123 3.74 5.44 11.38
CA GLN A 123 2.60 4.72 10.82
C GLN A 123 1.95 3.82 11.88
N GLN A 124 2.76 3.07 12.64
CA GLN A 124 2.26 2.27 13.77
C GLN A 124 1.57 3.13 14.84
N TYR A 125 2.08 4.33 15.11
CA TYR A 125 1.41 5.29 16.00
C TYR A 125 0.04 5.72 15.46
N VAL A 126 -0.05 6.10 14.18
CA VAL A 126 -1.33 6.47 13.55
C VAL A 126 -2.33 5.33 13.64
N LEU A 127 -1.93 4.10 13.32
CA LEU A 127 -2.80 2.92 13.41
C LEU A 127 -3.30 2.69 14.83
N LYS A 128 -2.40 2.77 15.83
CA LYS A 128 -2.73 2.56 17.25
C LYS A 128 -3.71 3.59 17.80
N TYR A 129 -3.62 4.84 17.34
CA TYR A 129 -4.47 5.94 17.79
C TYR A 129 -5.58 6.30 16.80
N SER A 130 -5.79 5.44 15.79
CA SER A 130 -6.88 5.62 14.83
C SER A 130 -8.23 5.58 15.58
N PRO A 131 -9.12 6.56 15.39
CA PRO A 131 -10.42 6.58 16.07
C PRO A 131 -11.31 5.36 15.83
N ILE A 132 -11.00 4.57 14.79
CA ILE A 132 -11.71 3.37 14.36
C ILE A 132 -11.15 2.10 15.03
N ALA A 133 -9.90 2.10 15.47
CA ALA A 133 -9.19 0.91 15.97
C ALA A 133 -9.55 0.51 17.42
N LYS A 134 -10.80 0.78 17.86
CA LYS A 134 -11.26 0.57 19.24
C LYS A 134 -11.43 -0.88 19.65
#